data_AF-A0A967WTL2-F1
#
_entry.id   AF-A0A967WTL2-F1
#
_cell.length_a   1.000
_cell.length_b   1.000
_cell.length_c   1.000
_cell.angle_alpha   90.00
_cell.angle_beta   90.00
_cell.angle_gamma   90.00
#
_symmetry.space_group_name_H-M   'P 1'
#
loop_
_entity.id
_entity.type
_entity.pdbx_description
1 polymer ?
#
loop_
_entity_poly.entity_id
_entity_poly.type
_entity_poly.pdbx_seq_one_letter_code
_entity_poly.pdbx_strand_id
1 'polypeptide(L)' 'INTGAFDDLNALADICAREGLWFHVDGAFGALAALSSQLRPLVAGMERADSLAFDMHKWMYMPFEIACVLVRREQDHHRA' A
#
# COMPACT_ATOMS: atom_id res chain seq x y z
N ILE A 1 14.46 -8.09 -0.87
CA ILE A 1 13.89 -7.48 0.37
C ILE A 1 15.02 -7.39 1.37
N ASN A 2 15.12 -6.27 2.08
CA ASN A 2 16.18 -6.08 3.07
C ASN A 2 15.69 -6.56 4.45
N THR A 3 15.08 -5.68 5.24
CA THR A 3 14.68 -5.96 6.63
C THR A 3 13.23 -6.42 6.80
N GLY A 4 12.36 -6.17 5.81
CA GLY A 4 10.93 -6.43 5.93
C GLY A 4 10.21 -5.49 6.91
N ALA A 5 10.75 -4.29 7.16
CA ALA A 5 10.14 -3.28 8.00
C ALA A 5 8.83 -2.74 7.39
N PHE A 6 7.94 -2.27 8.27
CA PHE A 6 6.70 -1.58 7.94
C PHE A 6 6.74 -0.19 8.56
N ASP A 7 6.34 0.82 7.77
CA ASP A 7 6.21 2.19 8.27
C ASP A 7 4.96 2.34 9.16
N ASP A 8 4.95 3.36 10.02
CA ASP A 8 3.72 3.78 10.70
C ASP A 8 2.83 4.55 9.72
N LEU A 9 1.99 3.82 8.99
CA LEU A 9 1.14 4.36 7.94
C LEU A 9 0.09 5.34 8.47
N ASN A 10 -0.35 5.21 9.72
CA ASN A 10 -1.30 6.15 10.31
C ASN A 10 -0.64 7.51 10.58
N ALA A 11 0.56 7.51 11.17
CA ALA A 11 1.30 8.73 11.40
C ALA A 11 1.65 9.45 10.08
N LEU A 12 2.07 8.68 9.06
CA LEU A 12 2.32 9.23 7.73
C LEU A 12 1.06 9.79 7.08
N ALA A 13 -0.07 9.08 7.17
CA ALA A 13 -1.35 9.58 6.65
C ALA A 13 -1.81 10.88 7.33
N ASP A 14 -1.59 11.03 8.63
CA ASP A 14 -1.90 12.27 9.37
C ASP A 14 -1.04 13.44 8.87
N ILE A 15 0.26 13.20 8.64
CA ILE A 15 1.16 14.21 8.08
C ILE A 15 0.72 14.58 6.66
N CYS A 16 0.47 13.60 5.79
CA CYS A 16 0.03 13.85 4.42
C CYS A 16 -1.28 14.66 4.38
N ALA A 17 -2.25 14.32 5.22
CA ALA A 17 -3.50 15.05 5.31
C ALA A 17 -3.30 16.51 5.78
N ARG A 18 -2.44 16.74 6.79
CA ARG A 18 -2.15 18.08 7.30
C ARG A 18 -1.43 18.96 6.28
N GLU A 19 -0.48 18.39 5.55
CA GLU A 19 0.35 19.13 4.58
C GLU A 19 -0.25 19.17 3.16
N GLY A 20 -1.38 18.50 2.93
CA GLY A 20 -2.00 18.40 1.61
C GLY A 20 -1.17 17.58 0.60
N LEU A 21 -0.48 16.55 1.08
CA LEU A 21 0.37 15.67 0.27
C LEU A 21 -0.38 14.41 -0.17
N TRP A 22 0.01 13.88 -1.33
CA TRP A 22 -0.44 12.56 -1.78
C TRP A 22 0.17 11.46 -0.90
N PHE A 23 -0.66 10.56 -0.38
CA PHE A 23 -0.21 9.43 0.43
C PHE A 23 -0.22 8.13 -0.38
N HIS A 24 0.94 7.77 -0.95
CA HIS A 24 1.13 6.47 -1.62
C HIS A 24 1.74 5.45 -0.68
N VAL A 25 1.21 4.22 -0.67
CA VAL A 25 1.82 3.08 0.02
C VAL A 25 2.43 2.14 -1.02
N ASP A 26 3.75 1.97 -0.96
CA ASP A 26 4.45 0.88 -1.64
C ASP A 26 4.33 -0.39 -0.79
N GLY A 27 3.36 -1.20 -1.15
CA GLY A 27 3.11 -2.49 -0.53
C GLY A 27 3.53 -3.65 -1.44
N ALA A 28 4.48 -3.46 -2.36
CA ALA A 28 4.92 -4.46 -3.34
C ALA A 28 5.01 -5.87 -2.75
N PHE A 29 5.61 -6.00 -1.57
CA PHE A 29 5.59 -7.23 -0.78
C PHE A 29 4.51 -7.19 0.31
N GLY A 30 4.53 -6.15 1.16
CA GLY A 30 3.83 -6.12 2.44
C GLY A 30 2.31 -5.95 2.39
N ALA A 31 1.72 -5.43 1.31
CA ALA A 31 0.28 -5.10 1.24
C ALA A 31 -0.62 -6.30 1.58
N LEU A 32 -0.21 -7.49 1.14
CA LEU A 32 -0.99 -8.72 1.29
C LEU A 32 -1.03 -9.23 2.74
N ALA A 33 -0.24 -8.63 3.65
CA ALA A 33 -0.43 -8.82 5.09
C ALA A 33 -1.85 -8.48 5.54
N ALA A 34 -2.56 -7.59 4.83
CA ALA A 34 -3.96 -7.25 5.06
C ALA A 34 -4.92 -8.45 4.99
N LEU A 35 -4.55 -9.52 4.27
CA LEU A 35 -5.34 -10.74 4.11
C LEU A 35 -5.16 -11.73 5.27
N SER A 36 -4.13 -11.57 6.10
CA SER A 36 -3.88 -12.41 7.26
C SER A 36 -4.41 -11.73 8.52
N SER A 37 -5.24 -12.42 9.30
CA SER A 37 -5.73 -11.90 10.59
C SER A 37 -4.61 -11.58 11.57
N GLN A 38 -3.48 -12.31 11.50
CA GLN A 38 -2.32 -12.11 12.36
C GLN A 38 -1.44 -10.94 11.91
N LEU A 39 -1.26 -10.75 10.59
CA LEU A 39 -0.33 -9.75 10.04
C LEU A 39 -1.01 -8.44 9.67
N ARG A 40 -2.35 -8.41 9.52
CA ARG A 40 -3.13 -7.22 9.20
C ARG A 40 -2.79 -5.99 10.05
N PRO A 41 -2.51 -6.09 11.36
CA PRO A 41 -2.11 -4.93 12.15
C PRO A 41 -0.84 -4.21 11.64
N LEU A 42 0.06 -4.90 10.94
CA LEU A 42 1.30 -4.30 10.40
C LEU A 42 1.05 -3.29 9.28
N VAL A 43 -0.12 -3.34 8.64
CA VAL A 43 -0.52 -2.44 7.55
C VAL A 43 -1.69 -1.54 7.95
N ALA A 44 -1.91 -1.35 9.26
CA ALA A 44 -2.93 -0.44 9.75
C ALA A 44 -2.67 1.00 9.26
N GLY A 45 -3.66 1.63 8.63
CA GLY A 45 -3.53 2.94 8.01
C GLY A 45 -3.34 2.87 6.49
N MET A 46 -3.04 1.70 5.91
CA MET A 46 -2.97 1.51 4.44
C MET A 46 -4.31 1.87 3.77
N GLU A 47 -5.43 1.62 4.45
CA GLU A 47 -6.77 2.01 4.01
C GLU A 47 -7.01 3.52 3.98
N ARG A 48 -6.02 4.35 4.33
CA ARG A 48 -6.03 5.82 4.18
C ARG A 48 -5.24 6.31 2.96
N ALA A 49 -4.48 5.43 2.30
CA ALA A 49 -3.65 5.77 1.13
C ALA A 49 -4.47 6.29 -0.06
N ASP A 50 -3.99 7.32 -0.74
CA ASP A 50 -4.56 7.78 -2.01
C ASP A 50 -4.27 6.80 -3.16
N SER A 51 -3.12 6.11 -3.10
CA SER A 51 -2.83 4.94 -3.94
C SER A 51 -2.01 3.87 -3.23
N LEU A 52 -2.13 2.64 -3.71
CA LEU A 52 -1.44 1.45 -3.21
C LEU A 52 -0.87 0.65 -4.38
N ALA A 53 0.41 0.28 -4.32
CA ALA A 53 1.01 -0.68 -5.25
C ALA A 53 1.28 -2.01 -4.55
N PHE A 54 1.06 -3.14 -5.22
CA PHE A 54 1.47 -4.46 -4.73
C PHE A 54 1.77 -5.43 -5.87
N ASP A 55 2.70 -6.37 -5.64
CA ASP A 55 3.13 -7.31 -6.68
C ASP A 55 2.61 -8.71 -6.39
N MET A 56 1.85 -9.26 -7.33
CA MET A 56 1.32 -10.61 -7.19
C MET A 56 2.41 -11.66 -7.38
N HIS A 57 3.51 -11.34 -8.08
CA HIS A 57 4.65 -12.25 -8.21
C HIS A 57 5.49 -12.37 -6.92
N LYS A 58 5.13 -11.61 -5.87
CA LYS A 58 5.74 -11.71 -4.54
C LYS A 58 4.94 -12.65 -3.65
N TRP A 59 4.06 -12.14 -2.79
CA TRP A 59 3.35 -12.97 -1.80
C TRP A 59 2.11 -13.71 -2.34
N MET A 60 1.71 -13.50 -3.60
CA MET A 60 0.69 -14.34 -4.25
C MET A 60 1.28 -15.48 -5.09
N TYR A 61 2.61 -15.61 -5.17
CA TYR A 61 3.29 -16.67 -5.92
C TYR A 61 2.89 -16.77 -7.41
N MET A 62 2.53 -15.64 -8.04
CA MET A 62 2.24 -15.61 -9.48
C MET A 62 3.54 -15.53 -10.31
N PRO A 63 3.56 -16.00 -11.58
CA PRO A 63 4.73 -15.87 -12.45
C PRO A 63 5.09 -14.41 -12.75
N PHE A 64 6.38 -14.11 -12.87
CA PHE A 64 6.85 -12.79 -13.28
C PHE A 64 6.46 -12.47 -14.74
N GLU A 65 6.12 -11.23 -15.10
CA GLU A 65 5.88 -10.06 -14.24
C GLU A 65 4.37 -9.83 -14.03
N ILE A 66 3.99 -9.48 -12.81
CA ILE A 66 2.61 -9.10 -12.48
C ILE A 66 2.54 -8.23 -11.22
N ALA A 67 1.93 -7.06 -11.36
CA ALA A 67 1.74 -6.06 -10.31
C ALA A 67 0.41 -5.34 -10.50
N CYS A 68 -0.08 -4.71 -9.44
CA CYS A 68 -1.31 -3.93 -9.45
C CYS A 68 -1.10 -2.61 -8.73
N VAL A 69 -1.67 -1.53 -9.29
CA VAL A 69 -1.82 -0.25 -8.62
C VAL A 69 -3.29 0.02 -8.45
N LEU A 70 -3.69 0.34 -7.22
CA LEU A 70 -5.02 0.81 -6.87
C LEU A 70 -4.95 2.31 -6.58
N VAL A 71 -5.86 3.06 -7.16
CA VAL A 71 -6.05 4.49 -6.86
C VAL A 71 -7.43 4.64 -6.20
N ARG A 72 -7.48 5.29 -5.03
CA ARG A 72 -8.68 5.36 -4.19
C ARG A 72 -9.86 6.01 -4.90
N ARG A 73 -9.60 7.12 -5.59
CA ARG A 73 -10.64 7.91 -6.25
C ARG A 73 -10.54 7.75 -7.75
N GLU A 74 -11.66 7.44 -8.38
CA GLU A 74 -11.77 7.35 -9.83
C GLU A 74 -11.24 8.60 -10.54
N GLN A 75 -11.57 9.79 -10.03
CA GLN A 75 -11.12 11.06 -10.60
C GLN A 75 -9.59 11.18 -10.60
N ASP A 76 -8.92 10.71 -9.55
CA ASP A 76 -7.47 10.75 -9.46
C ASP A 76 -6.83 9.72 -10.40
N HIS A 77 -7.47 8.56 -10.61
CA HIS A 77 -7.04 7.55 -11.57
C HIS A 77 -7.10 8.04 -13.02
N HIS A 78 -8.19 8.71 -13.43
CA HIS A 78 -8.35 9.23 -14.79
C HIS A 78 -7.44 10.43 -15.11
N ARG A 79 -6.84 11.06 -14.09
CA ARG A 79 -5.90 12.18 -14.27
C ARG A 79 -4.45 11.74 -14.46
N ALA A 80 -4.14 10.48 -14.14
CA ALA A 80 -2.80 9.91 -14.21
C ALA A 80 -2.38 9.55 -15.64
#